data_AF-A0A2N6FP63-F1
#
_entry.id   AF-A0A2N6FP63-F1
#
_cell.length_a   1.000
_cell.length_b   1.000
_cell.length_c   1.000
_cell.angle_alpha   90.00
_cell.angle_beta   90.00
_cell.angle_gamma   90.00
#
_symmetry.space_group_name_H-M   'P 1'
#
loop_
_entity.id
_entity.type
_entity.pdbx_description
1 polymer ?
#
loop_
_entity_poly.entity_id
_entity_poly.type
_entity_poly.pdbx_seq_one_letter_code
_entity_poly.pdbx_strand_id
1 'polypeptide(L)'
;MGFKNLIFISFLSLQCFANNILSLNIDEFYQIKANQEMYEQMLKNGQIKKSKQMFKITCEKQAKNEKELEYCKCAAKEIDKIDGKLFMYDSLYSYQSFMAKVEAKKSNNEAEYQRLMKVDKKRDSLAKILDSKCGVK
;
A
#
# COMPACT_ATOMS: atom_id res chain seq x y z
N MET A 1 -6.84 -2.87 -55.67
CA MET A 1 -6.68 -3.66 -54.43
C MET A 1 -5.64 -2.97 -53.58
N GLY A 2 -6.06 -2.41 -52.45
CA GLY A 2 -5.24 -1.54 -51.63
C GLY A 2 -4.16 -2.30 -50.86
N PHE A 3 -2.92 -1.84 -50.97
CA PHE A 3 -1.88 -2.14 -50.00
C PHE A 3 -2.27 -1.49 -48.69
N LYS A 4 -2.95 -2.26 -47.83
CA LYS A 4 -3.26 -1.89 -46.45
C LYS A 4 -1.94 -1.72 -45.69
N ASN A 5 -1.54 -0.46 -45.61
CA ASN A 5 -1.37 0.30 -44.38
C ASN A 5 -0.82 -0.43 -43.16
N LEU A 6 0.22 0.22 -42.63
CA LEU A 6 0.71 0.22 -41.25
C LEU A 6 1.40 -1.08 -40.80
N ILE A 7 2.68 -1.12 -41.17
CA ILE A 7 3.79 -1.31 -40.23
C ILE A 7 3.32 -1.10 -38.80
N PHE A 8 3.22 -2.23 -38.08
CA PHE A 8 3.57 -2.38 -36.67
C PHE A 8 3.57 -1.05 -35.92
N ILE A 9 2.37 -0.58 -35.53
CA ILE A 9 2.26 0.38 -34.45
C ILE A 9 2.88 -0.31 -33.26
N SER A 10 4.13 0.04 -33.00
CA SER A 10 4.71 0.29 -31.69
C SER A 10 3.76 -0.13 -30.58
N PHE A 11 3.70 -1.44 -30.32
CA PHE A 11 3.37 -1.94 -29.01
C PHE A 11 4.51 -1.45 -28.13
N LEU A 12 4.35 -0.19 -27.70
CA LEU A 12 4.89 0.39 -26.50
C LEU A 12 5.01 -0.75 -25.49
N SER A 13 6.21 -1.32 -25.40
CA SER A 13 7.05 -1.53 -24.21
C SER A 13 6.41 -1.37 -22.82
N LEU A 14 5.11 -1.64 -22.68
CA LEU A 14 4.31 -1.57 -21.46
C LEU A 14 4.50 -2.81 -20.57
N GLN A 15 5.51 -3.65 -20.86
CA GLN A 15 5.73 -4.90 -20.15
C GLN A 15 6.94 -4.92 -19.21
N CYS A 16 7.67 -3.82 -19.00
CA CYS A 16 8.92 -3.90 -18.22
C CYS A 16 8.94 -3.19 -16.86
N PHE A 17 7.85 -2.56 -16.40
CA PHE A 17 7.85 -1.98 -15.03
C PHE A 17 6.51 -2.16 -14.34
N ALA A 18 6.09 -3.41 -14.15
CA ALA A 18 5.45 -3.74 -12.88
C ALA A 18 6.53 -3.56 -11.81
N ASN A 19 6.75 -2.32 -11.36
CA ASN A 19 7.63 -2.03 -10.24
C ASN A 19 7.06 -2.79 -9.06
N ASN A 20 7.65 -3.94 -8.76
CA ASN A 20 7.20 -4.83 -7.71
C ASN A 20 7.45 -4.12 -6.38
N ILE A 21 6.44 -3.39 -5.88
CA ILE A 21 6.57 -2.64 -4.62
C ILE A 21 7.04 -3.55 -3.48
N LEU A 22 6.78 -4.87 -3.60
CA LEU A 22 7.17 -5.89 -2.63
C LEU A 22 8.68 -6.14 -2.57
N SER A 23 9.46 -5.62 -3.52
CA SER A 23 10.92 -5.68 -3.53
C SER A 23 11.61 -4.34 -3.29
N LEU A 24 10.86 -3.24 -3.19
CA LEU A 24 11.41 -1.90 -3.01
C LEU A 24 11.22 -1.46 -1.56
N ASN A 25 12.22 -0.79 -0.99
CA ASN A 25 12.01 -0.01 0.22
C ASN A 25 11.37 1.35 -0.11
N ILE A 26 11.02 2.14 0.91
CA ILE A 26 10.33 3.42 0.71
C ILE A 26 11.16 4.41 -0.12
N ASP A 27 12.47 4.48 0.10
CA ASP A 27 13.34 5.41 -0.61
C ASP A 27 13.48 5.01 -2.08
N GLU A 28 13.71 3.73 -2.35
CA GLU A 28 13.75 3.16 -3.70
C GLU A 28 12.42 3.35 -4.44
N PHE A 29 11.29 3.17 -3.74
CA PHE A 29 9.96 3.40 -4.31
C PHE A 29 9.79 4.83 -4.82
N TYR A 30 10.29 5.83 -4.08
CA TYR A 30 10.19 7.24 -4.45
C TYR A 30 11.31 7.75 -5.37
N GLN A 31 12.36 6.96 -5.62
CA GLN A 31 13.32 7.26 -6.69
C GLN A 31 12.70 7.07 -8.09
N ILE A 32 11.65 6.26 -8.21
CA ILE A 32 10.89 6.10 -9.44
C ILE A 32 10.04 7.37 -9.67
N LYS A 33 10.35 8.09 -10.75
CA LYS A 33 9.69 9.37 -11.09
C LYS A 33 8.17 9.28 -11.08
N ALA A 34 7.59 8.23 -11.66
CA ALA A 34 6.14 8.04 -11.70
C ALA A 34 5.50 7.92 -10.30
N ASN A 35 6.18 7.28 -9.34
CA ASN A 35 5.68 7.14 -7.98
C ASN A 35 5.76 8.46 -7.20
N GLN A 36 6.83 9.22 -7.42
CA GLN A 36 6.99 10.56 -6.86
C GLN A 36 5.93 11.53 -7.43
N GLU A 37 5.72 11.54 -8.75
CA GLU A 37 4.67 12.35 -9.40
C GLU A 37 3.27 11.97 -8.90
N MET A 38 3.00 10.66 -8.73
CA MET A 38 1.75 10.18 -8.14
C MET A 38 1.56 10.71 -6.72
N TYR A 39 2.58 10.66 -5.87
CA TYR A 39 2.49 11.20 -4.50
C TYR A 39 2.21 12.71 -4.48
N GLU A 40 2.92 13.47 -5.32
CA GLU A 40 2.71 14.92 -5.42
C GLU A 40 1.29 15.26 -5.87
N GLN A 41 0.73 14.51 -6.83
CA GLN A 41 -0.67 14.67 -7.24
C GLN A 41 -1.64 14.32 -6.10
N MET A 42 -1.42 13.22 -5.38
CA MET A 42 -2.26 12.84 -4.23
C MET A 42 -2.21 13.89 -3.12
N LEU A 43 -1.04 14.48 -2.89
CA LEU A 43 -0.84 15.54 -1.90
C LEU A 43 -1.57 16.82 -2.33
N LYS A 44 -1.35 17.28 -3.57
CA LYS A 44 -1.99 18.47 -4.15
C LYS A 44 -3.52 18.37 -4.14
N ASN A 45 -4.05 17.18 -4.42
CA ASN A 45 -5.49 16.93 -4.46
C ASN A 45 -6.09 16.63 -3.07
N GLY A 46 -5.30 16.73 -1.99
CA GLY A 46 -5.76 16.48 -0.62
C GLY A 46 -6.14 15.02 -0.33
N GLN A 47 -5.78 14.08 -1.21
CA GLN A 47 -6.17 12.68 -1.12
C GLN A 47 -5.51 11.99 0.09
N ILE A 48 -4.27 12.32 0.42
CA ILE A 48 -3.60 11.79 1.64
C ILE A 48 -4.39 12.19 2.89
N LYS A 49 -4.76 13.46 3.01
CA LYS A 49 -5.56 13.97 4.14
C LYS A 49 -6.92 13.27 4.21
N LYS A 50 -7.61 13.14 3.08
CA LYS A 50 -8.91 12.46 3.00
C LYS A 50 -8.82 10.98 3.40
N SER A 51 -7.78 10.27 2.94
CA SER A 51 -7.57 8.86 3.29
C SER A 51 -7.29 8.67 4.77
N LYS A 52 -6.49 9.54 5.39
CA LYS A 52 -6.29 9.54 6.85
C LYS A 52 -7.60 9.78 7.60
N GLN A 53 -8.42 10.74 7.17
CA GLN A 53 -9.75 10.97 7.76
C GLN A 53 -10.66 9.74 7.64
N MET A 54 -10.66 9.09 6.47
CA MET A 54 -11.43 7.86 6.25
C MET A 54 -10.97 6.73 7.16
N PHE A 55 -9.65 6.58 7.36
CA PHE A 55 -9.10 5.62 8.30
C PHE A 55 -9.66 5.81 9.71
N LYS A 56 -9.66 7.05 10.23
CA LYS A 56 -10.19 7.35 11.58
C LYS A 56 -11.65 6.90 11.72
N ILE A 57 -12.48 7.33 10.78
CA ILE A 57 -13.92 7.03 10.77
C ILE A 57 -14.16 5.52 10.67
N THR A 58 -13.43 4.85 9.78
CA THR A 58 -13.64 3.43 9.50
C THR A 58 -13.15 2.57 10.66
N CYS A 59 -12.02 2.91 11.29
CA CYS A 59 -11.51 2.19 12.45
C CYS A 59 -12.56 2.19 13.57
N GLU A 60 -13.01 3.37 14.01
CA GLU A 60 -13.99 3.48 15.09
C GLU A 60 -15.31 2.79 14.74
N LYS A 61 -15.78 2.92 13.49
CA LYS A 61 -17.01 2.26 13.02
C LYS A 61 -16.90 0.73 13.01
N GLN A 62 -15.70 0.18 12.82
CA GLN A 62 -15.47 -1.27 12.73
C GLN A 62 -15.05 -1.90 14.06
N ALA A 63 -14.77 -1.11 15.09
CA ALA A 63 -14.43 -1.60 16.41
C ALA A 63 -15.59 -2.44 16.98
N LYS A 64 -15.28 -3.67 17.41
CA LYS A 64 -16.27 -4.65 17.90
C LYS A 64 -16.39 -4.67 19.42
N ASN A 65 -15.46 -4.06 20.12
CA ASN A 65 -15.39 -4.00 21.57
C ASN A 65 -14.68 -2.72 22.02
N GLU A 66 -14.72 -2.47 23.33
CA GLU A 66 -14.15 -1.27 23.94
C GLU A 66 -12.63 -1.17 23.71
N LYS A 67 -11.90 -2.29 23.81
CA LYS A 67 -10.45 -2.34 23.57
C LYS A 67 -10.08 -1.91 22.14
N GLU A 68 -10.82 -2.40 21.15
CA GLU A 68 -10.66 -1.99 19.74
C GLU A 68 -11.02 -0.51 19.53
N LEU A 69 -12.07 -0.02 20.21
CA LEU A 69 -12.48 1.38 20.12
C LEU A 69 -11.41 2.31 20.73
N GLU A 70 -10.82 1.94 21.87
CA GLU A 70 -9.71 2.67 22.49
C GLU A 70 -8.48 2.69 21.59
N TYR A 71 -8.13 1.54 20.99
CA TYR A 71 -7.08 1.46 19.99
C TYR A 71 -7.36 2.44 18.84
N CYS A 72 -8.58 2.42 18.28
CA CYS A 72 -8.95 3.30 17.16
C CYS A 72 -8.89 4.79 17.52
N LYS A 73 -9.33 5.17 18.73
CA LYS A 73 -9.21 6.55 19.24
C LYS A 73 -7.75 6.99 19.37
N CYS A 74 -6.86 6.09 19.81
CA CYS A 74 -5.43 6.37 19.83
C CYS A 74 -4.86 6.48 18.41
N ALA A 75 -5.12 5.48 17.56
CA ALA A 75 -4.63 5.43 16.18
C ALA A 75 -5.10 6.65 15.38
N ALA A 76 -6.29 7.18 15.64
CA ALA A 76 -6.81 8.37 15.00
C ALA A 76 -6.00 9.65 15.31
N LYS A 77 -5.34 9.72 16.48
CA LYS A 77 -4.42 10.81 16.83
C LYS A 77 -3.04 10.60 16.22
N GLU A 78 -2.56 9.37 16.21
CA GLU A 78 -1.23 9.04 15.69
C GLU A 78 -1.16 9.12 14.16
N ILE A 79 -2.22 8.73 13.45
CA ILE A 79 -2.25 8.72 11.98
C ILE A 79 -2.04 10.11 11.35
N ASP A 80 -2.42 11.18 12.06
CA ASP A 80 -2.17 12.54 11.59
C ASP A 80 -0.70 12.90 11.58
N LYS A 81 0.08 12.34 12.51
CA LYS A 81 1.52 12.57 12.66
C LYS A 81 2.37 11.75 11.68
N ILE A 82 1.78 10.70 11.10
CA ILE A 82 2.47 9.83 10.13
C ILE A 82 2.83 10.62 8.87
N ASP A 83 4.04 10.44 8.37
CA ASP A 83 4.47 11.06 7.13
C ASP A 83 3.59 10.63 5.93
N GLY A 84 3.33 11.56 5.01
CA GLY A 84 2.46 11.31 3.86
C GLY A 84 3.02 10.27 2.89
N LYS A 85 4.35 10.25 2.69
CA LYS A 85 5.02 9.25 1.85
C LYS A 85 4.91 7.88 2.48
N LEU A 86 5.20 7.78 3.78
CA LEU A 86 5.05 6.52 4.51
C LEU A 86 3.61 6.00 4.44
N PHE A 87 2.62 6.86 4.68
CA PHE A 87 1.21 6.48 4.62
C PHE A 87 0.82 5.91 3.24
N MET A 88 1.20 6.60 2.16
CA MET A 88 0.90 6.15 0.80
C MET A 88 1.63 4.86 0.45
N TYR A 89 2.95 4.82 0.66
CA TYR A 89 3.78 3.65 0.37
C TYR A 89 3.26 2.41 1.11
N ASP A 90 3.02 2.51 2.42
CA ASP A 90 2.59 1.37 3.22
C ASP A 90 1.19 0.88 2.85
N SER A 91 0.29 1.80 2.48
CA SER A 91 -1.06 1.46 2.00
C SER A 91 -1.00 0.67 0.69
N LEU A 92 -0.21 1.14 -0.29
CA LEU A 92 -0.04 0.47 -1.57
C LEU A 92 0.65 -0.89 -1.43
N TYR A 93 1.71 -0.94 -0.61
CA TYR A 93 2.43 -2.18 -0.36
C TYR A 93 1.50 -3.21 0.29
N SER A 94 0.76 -2.81 1.32
CA SER A 94 -0.15 -3.72 2.04
C SER A 94 -1.24 -4.27 1.13
N TYR A 95 -1.77 -3.45 0.23
CA TYR A 95 -2.72 -3.90 -0.79
C TYR A 95 -2.10 -4.91 -1.77
N GLN A 96 -0.93 -4.61 -2.35
CA GLN A 96 -0.27 -5.53 -3.29
C GLN A 96 0.15 -6.84 -2.59
N SER A 97 0.64 -6.77 -1.35
CA SER A 97 0.99 -7.95 -0.56
C SER A 97 -0.25 -8.81 -0.28
N PHE A 98 -1.38 -8.20 0.07
CA PHE A 98 -2.65 -8.92 0.23
C PHE A 98 -3.05 -9.65 -1.07
N MET A 99 -3.03 -8.95 -2.21
CA MET A 99 -3.36 -9.55 -3.50
C MET A 99 -2.43 -10.71 -3.86
N ALA A 100 -1.11 -10.56 -3.66
CA ALA A 100 -0.14 -11.60 -3.92
C ALA A 100 -0.35 -12.83 -3.01
N LYS A 101 -0.67 -12.63 -1.73
CA LYS A 101 -1.01 -13.71 -0.80
C LYS A 101 -2.29 -14.44 -1.18
N VAL A 102 -3.30 -13.71 -1.64
CA VAL A 102 -4.56 -14.31 -2.14
C VAL A 102 -4.29 -15.15 -3.38
N GLU A 103 -3.48 -14.65 -4.32
CA GLU A 103 -3.11 -15.41 -5.52
C GLU A 103 -2.32 -16.66 -5.17
N ALA A 104 -1.30 -16.55 -4.31
CA ALA A 104 -0.53 -17.71 -3.85
C ALA A 104 -1.42 -18.79 -3.23
N LYS A 105 -2.45 -18.41 -2.45
CA LYS A 105 -3.45 -19.35 -1.93
C LYS A 105 -4.29 -19.98 -3.03
N LYS A 106 -4.78 -19.20 -3.99
CA LYS A 106 -5.60 -19.70 -5.11
C LYS A 106 -4.82 -20.69 -5.98
N SER A 107 -3.54 -20.45 -6.19
CA SER A 107 -2.66 -21.33 -6.97
C SER A 107 -2.07 -22.50 -6.15
N ASN A 108 -2.49 -22.69 -4.89
CA ASN A 108 -1.93 -23.68 -3.96
C ASN A 108 -0.40 -23.58 -3.78
N ASN A 109 0.18 -22.39 -3.93
CA ASN A 109 1.60 -22.13 -3.75
C ASN A 109 1.89 -21.71 -2.30
N GLU A 110 1.87 -22.70 -1.39
CA GLU A 110 2.08 -22.46 0.04
C GLU A 110 3.46 -21.87 0.35
N ALA A 111 4.50 -22.27 -0.41
CA ALA A 111 5.85 -21.75 -0.23
C ALA A 111 5.90 -20.23 -0.46
N GLU A 112 5.24 -19.74 -1.51
CA GLU A 112 5.16 -18.31 -1.80
C GLU A 112 4.31 -17.56 -0.77
N TYR A 113 3.18 -18.14 -0.35
CA TYR A 113 2.36 -17.55 0.72
C TYR A 113 3.17 -17.36 2.01
N GLN A 114 3.93 -18.38 2.43
CA GLN A 114 4.79 -18.31 3.62
C GLN A 114 5.95 -17.32 3.44
N ARG A 115 6.53 -17.22 2.24
CA ARG A 115 7.56 -16.22 1.94
C ARG A 115 6.99 -14.80 2.11
N LEU A 116 5.84 -14.50 1.52
CA LEU A 116 5.18 -13.19 1.62
C LEU A 116 4.82 -12.83 3.07
N MET A 117 4.29 -13.78 3.83
CA MET A 117 4.00 -13.60 5.26
C MET A 117 5.25 -13.25 6.07
N LYS A 118 6.39 -13.90 5.79
CA LYS A 118 7.67 -13.59 6.47
C LYS A 118 8.18 -12.19 6.13
N VAL A 119 8.05 -11.77 4.88
CA VAL A 119 8.46 -10.42 4.44
C VAL A 119 7.60 -9.36 5.13
N ASP A 120 6.28 -9.50 5.11
CA ASP A 120 5.36 -8.58 5.79
C ASP A 120 5.67 -8.46 7.29
N LYS A 121 5.97 -9.59 7.95
CA LYS A 121 6.30 -9.61 9.38
C LYS A 121 7.61 -8.91 9.71
N LYS A 122 8.57 -8.83 8.79
CA LYS A 122 9.87 -8.17 9.02
C LYS A 122 9.82 -6.66 8.81
N ARG A 123 8.99 -6.18 7.90
CA ARG A 123 8.88 -4.76 7.54
C ARG A 123 8.37 -3.90 8.70
N ASP A 124 8.89 -2.69 8.85
CA ASP A 124 8.36 -1.67 9.77
C ASP A 124 7.15 -0.98 9.15
N SER A 125 6.00 -1.67 9.19
CA SER A 125 4.76 -1.19 8.60
C SER A 125 4.06 -0.12 9.43
N LEU A 126 3.14 0.60 8.78
CA LEU A 126 2.26 1.55 9.47
C LEU A 126 1.50 0.88 10.62
N ALA A 127 1.01 -0.35 10.40
CA ALA A 127 0.32 -1.12 11.44
C ALA A 127 1.21 -1.33 12.67
N LYS A 128 2.48 -1.74 12.49
CA LYS A 128 3.42 -1.89 13.62
C LYS A 128 3.70 -0.57 14.34
N ILE A 129 3.83 0.52 13.58
CA ILE A 129 4.03 1.85 14.16
C ILE A 129 2.84 2.21 15.05
N LEU A 130 1.61 2.04 14.55
CA LEU A 130 0.40 2.29 15.33
C LEU A 130 0.30 1.35 16.53
N ASP A 131 0.58 0.05 16.37
CA ASP A 131 0.58 -0.92 17.47
C ASP A 131 1.61 -0.57 18.55
N SER A 132 2.78 -0.06 18.18
CA SER A 132 3.79 0.37 19.16
C SER A 132 3.34 1.55 20.02
N LYS A 133 2.41 2.37 19.50
CA LYS A 133 1.90 3.58 20.18
C LYS A 133 0.57 3.34 20.88
N CYS A 134 -0.27 2.48 20.32
CA CYS A 134 -1.68 2.32 20.66
C CYS A 134 -2.02 0.90 21.09
N GLY A 135 -1.11 -0.06 20.92
CA GLY A 135 -1.29 -1.43 21.36
C GLY A 135 -1.51 -1.48 22.87
N VAL A 136 -2.72 -1.88 23.25
CA VAL A 136 -3.08 -2.12 24.65
C VAL A 136 -2.33 -3.36 25.13
N LYS A 137 -1.38 -3.18 26.05
CA LYS A 137 -0.72 -4.26 26.78
C LYS A 137 -1.71 -5.06 27.61
#